data_AF-A0A497UYK5-F1
#
_entry.id   AF-A0A497UYK5-F1
#
_cell.length_a   1.000
_cell.length_b   1.000
_cell.length_c   1.000
_cell.angle_alpha   90.00
_cell.angle_beta   90.00
_cell.angle_gamma   90.00
#
_symmetry.space_group_name_H-M   'P 1'
#
loop_
_entity.id
_entity.type
_entity.pdbx_description
1 polymer ?
#
loop_
_entity_poly.entity_id
_entity_poly.type
_entity_poly.pdbx_seq_one_letter_code
_entity_poly.pdbx_strand_id
1 'polypeptide(L)'
;MNGKIRSVFFICLGLLFGMGVMYVYRNFIEDKKDHADSVKTETVSYGSTSSDGNSSAQVSIEQLTEEKTVISYVKQNHKLPEYYITKNEARKQGWDPSRGNLCEILPGKAIGGDKFGNREGRLPDGEKYFEADVNYHCGGRNADRIIYTQNGDVYLTKNHYKSFEKQ
;
A
#
# COMPACT_ATOMS: atom_id res chain seq x y z
N MET A 1 19.66 4.17 -56.19
CA MET A 1 19.20 5.41 -55.51
C MET A 1 20.42 6.22 -55.10
N ASN A 2 20.53 7.47 -55.58
CA ASN A 2 21.65 8.37 -55.27
C ASN A 2 21.85 8.51 -53.76
N GLY A 3 23.10 8.45 -53.28
CA GLY A 3 23.43 8.51 -51.84
C GLY A 3 22.86 9.75 -51.14
N LYS A 4 22.70 10.86 -51.87
CA LYS A 4 22.06 12.09 -51.40
C LYS A 4 20.56 11.90 -51.10
N ILE A 5 19.86 11.10 -51.91
CA ILE A 5 18.43 10.81 -51.73
C ILE A 5 18.23 9.91 -50.50
N ARG A 6 19.14 8.96 -50.24
CA ARG A 6 19.08 8.09 -49.05
C ARG A 6 19.23 8.89 -47.75
N SER A 7 20.18 9.82 -47.70
CA SER A 7 20.37 10.66 -46.50
C SER A 7 19.15 11.55 -46.22
N VAL A 8 18.58 12.18 -47.25
CA VAL A 8 17.32 12.94 -47.11
C VAL A 8 16.17 12.03 -46.65
N PHE A 9 16.09 10.80 -47.20
CA PHE A 9 15.04 9.85 -46.81
C PHE A 9 15.13 9.47 -45.32
N PHE A 10 16.33 9.21 -44.78
CA PHE A 10 16.50 8.88 -43.36
C PHE A 10 16.24 10.07 -42.43
N ILE A 11 16.60 11.29 -42.85
CA ILE A 11 16.30 12.51 -42.09
C ILE A 11 14.78 12.76 -42.02
N CYS A 12 14.08 12.60 -43.14
CA CYS A 12 12.63 12.74 -43.20
C CYS A 12 11.91 11.64 -42.39
N LEU A 13 12.43 10.40 -42.41
CA LEU A 13 11.84 9.28 -41.64
C LEU A 13 11.96 9.50 -40.12
N GLY A 14 13.09 10.02 -39.66
CA GLY A 14 13.31 10.33 -38.24
C GLY A 14 12.39 11.45 -37.73
N LEU A 15 12.20 12.50 -38.51
CA LEU A 15 11.29 13.60 -38.17
C LEU A 15 9.82 13.14 -38.11
N LEU A 16 9.37 12.31 -39.06
CA LEU A 16 8.02 11.76 -39.06
C LEU A 16 7.78 10.80 -37.89
N PHE A 17 8.78 9.98 -37.54
CA PHE A 17 8.68 9.09 -36.38
C PHE A 17 8.63 9.87 -35.07
N GLY A 18 9.45 10.92 -34.91
CA GLY A 18 9.42 11.80 -33.73
C GLY A 18 8.07 12.52 -33.55
N MET A 19 7.50 13.05 -34.64
CA MET A 19 6.15 13.64 -34.60
C MET A 19 5.06 12.60 -34.31
N GLY A 20 5.20 11.37 -34.84
CA GLY A 20 4.28 10.27 -34.54
C GLY A 20 4.30 9.85 -33.08
N VAL A 21 5.47 9.73 -32.46
CA VAL A 21 5.62 9.41 -31.03
C VAL A 21 5.04 10.53 -30.17
N MET A 22 5.31 11.81 -30.48
CA MET A 22 4.71 12.95 -29.77
C MET A 22 3.19 13.02 -29.95
N TYR A 23 2.67 12.70 -31.12
CA TYR A 23 1.23 12.67 -31.38
C TYR A 23 0.54 11.55 -30.60
N VAL A 24 1.09 10.33 -30.57
CA VAL A 24 0.57 9.22 -29.76
C VAL A 24 0.69 9.53 -28.26
N TYR A 25 1.77 10.19 -27.83
CA TYR A 25 1.92 10.64 -26.44
C TYR A 25 0.84 11.66 -26.06
N ARG A 26 0.58 12.68 -26.90
CA ARG A 26 -0.53 13.62 -26.69
C ARG A 26 -1.89 12.92 -26.65
N ASN A 27 -2.18 12.13 -27.67
CA ASN A 27 -3.50 11.56 -27.91
C ASN A 27 -3.83 10.34 -27.02
N PHE A 28 -2.87 9.81 -26.25
CA PHE A 28 -3.07 8.62 -25.42
C PHE A 28 -2.59 8.79 -23.96
N ILE A 29 -1.65 9.70 -23.68
CA ILE A 29 -1.08 9.91 -22.34
C ILE A 29 -1.45 11.28 -21.74
N GLU A 30 -1.64 12.34 -22.54
CA GLU A 30 -2.09 13.65 -22.01
C GLU A 30 -3.61 13.76 -21.83
N ASP A 31 -4.43 13.13 -22.67
CA ASP A 31 -5.90 13.08 -22.51
C ASP A 31 -6.37 12.13 -21.40
N LYS A 32 -5.44 11.43 -20.73
CA LYS A 32 -5.71 10.59 -19.55
C LYS A 32 -5.50 11.35 -18.23
N LYS A 33 -5.74 12.66 -18.24
CA LYS A 33 -5.81 13.48 -17.01
C LYS A 33 -7.18 14.04 -16.66
N ASP A 34 -8.16 14.03 -17.57
CA ASP A 34 -9.47 14.66 -17.30
C ASP A 34 -10.66 13.83 -17.82
N HIS A 35 -10.90 12.65 -17.23
CA HIS A 35 -12.22 12.04 -16.95
C HIS A 35 -12.06 10.54 -16.65
N ALA A 36 -12.13 10.19 -15.36
CA ALA A 36 -12.60 8.87 -14.93
C ALA A 36 -13.79 9.14 -14.02
N ASP A 37 -15.00 8.98 -14.55
CA ASP A 37 -16.23 9.11 -13.79
C ASP A 37 -16.40 8.00 -12.76
N SER A 38 -16.71 8.46 -11.55
CA SER A 38 -17.68 7.89 -10.61
C SER A 38 -17.45 6.49 -10.06
N VAL A 39 -16.61 6.42 -9.02
CA VAL A 39 -16.88 5.61 -7.82
C VAL A 39 -16.68 6.52 -6.63
N LYS A 40 -17.75 6.78 -5.85
CA LYS A 40 -17.69 7.58 -4.61
C LYS A 40 -16.58 7.04 -3.70
N THR A 41 -15.47 7.77 -3.65
CA THR A 41 -14.37 7.58 -2.71
C THR A 41 -14.20 8.90 -1.99
N GLU A 42 -14.62 8.96 -0.73
CA GLU A 42 -14.31 10.07 0.15
C GLU A 42 -12.79 10.15 0.30
N THR A 43 -12.21 11.17 -0.33
CA THR A 43 -10.78 11.48 -0.25
C THR A 43 -10.61 12.48 0.87
N VAL A 44 -10.22 12.01 2.06
CA VAL A 44 -9.69 12.88 3.10
C VAL A 44 -8.25 13.23 2.71
N SER A 45 -8.09 14.45 2.20
CA SER A 45 -6.81 15.08 1.92
C SER A 45 -6.12 15.50 3.22
N TYR A 46 -5.09 14.78 3.66
CA TYR A 46 -4.11 15.32 4.61
C TYR A 46 -2.90 15.83 3.85
N GLY A 47 -2.96 17.11 3.49
CA GLY A 47 -1.83 17.84 2.93
C GLY A 47 -0.74 18.06 3.98
N SER A 48 0.52 17.92 3.56
CA SER A 48 1.64 18.56 4.25
C SER A 48 1.76 20.00 3.76
N THR A 49 1.58 20.97 4.67
CA THR A 49 2.45 22.15 4.84
C THR A 49 1.94 23.03 5.98
N SER A 50 2.88 23.36 6.87
CA SER A 50 2.99 24.61 7.64
C SER A 50 2.01 24.88 8.79
N SER A 51 2.62 25.13 9.95
CA SER A 51 2.12 25.73 11.18
C SER A 51 0.80 26.48 11.08
N ASP A 52 -0.22 25.99 11.78
CA ASP A 52 -1.00 26.78 12.75
C ASP A 52 -1.82 25.83 13.63
N GLY A 53 -1.76 26.07 14.95
CA GLY A 53 -2.34 25.19 15.96
C GLY A 53 -3.85 25.18 15.96
N ASN A 54 -4.44 24.01 15.66
CA ASN A 54 -5.77 23.65 16.10
C ASN A 54 -5.85 22.12 16.27
N SER A 55 -5.75 21.64 17.52
CA SER A 55 -5.77 20.23 17.87
C SER A 55 -7.13 19.58 17.61
N SER A 56 -7.35 19.13 16.37
CA SER A 56 -8.18 17.95 16.12
C SER A 56 -7.44 16.75 16.70
N ALA A 57 -8.02 16.06 17.68
CA ALA A 57 -7.39 14.91 18.34
C ALA A 57 -6.87 13.90 17.30
N GLN A 58 -5.56 13.85 17.12
CA GLN A 58 -4.91 12.85 16.28
C GLN A 58 -5.07 11.50 16.99
N VAL A 59 -5.86 10.60 16.41
CA VAL A 59 -6.05 9.24 16.93
C VAL A 59 -4.69 8.53 16.90
N SER A 60 -4.30 7.94 18.03
CA SER A 60 -2.97 7.32 18.15
C SER A 60 -2.89 6.04 17.32
N ILE A 61 -1.67 5.63 16.92
CA ILE A 61 -1.49 4.36 16.20
C ILE A 61 -1.93 3.15 17.02
N GLU A 62 -1.85 3.25 18.34
CA GLU A 62 -2.37 2.24 19.28
C GLU A 62 -3.88 2.06 19.12
N GLN A 63 -4.64 3.16 19.15
CA GLN A 63 -6.08 3.14 18.95
C GLN A 63 -6.47 2.68 17.54
N LEU A 64 -5.73 3.14 16.52
CA LEU A 64 -5.96 2.73 15.13
C LEU A 64 -5.71 1.24 14.94
N THR A 65 -4.74 0.65 15.63
CA THR A 65 -4.38 -0.76 15.45
C THR A 65 -5.08 -1.70 16.42
N GLU A 66 -6.02 -1.23 17.26
CA GLU A 66 -6.84 -2.11 18.08
C GLU A 66 -7.47 -3.23 17.24
N GLU A 67 -7.31 -4.48 17.70
CA GLU A 67 -7.68 -5.66 16.92
C GLU A 67 -9.12 -5.61 16.41
N LYS A 68 -10.08 -5.20 17.24
CA LYS A 68 -11.51 -5.12 16.87
C LYS A 68 -11.75 -4.11 15.76
N THR A 69 -11.08 -2.96 15.82
CA THR A 69 -11.15 -1.90 14.81
C THR A 69 -10.65 -2.41 13.47
N VAL A 70 -9.47 -3.02 13.45
CA VAL A 70 -8.84 -3.51 12.23
C VAL A 70 -9.61 -4.70 11.65
N ILE A 71 -10.02 -5.67 12.48
CA ILE A 71 -10.84 -6.83 12.06
C ILE A 71 -12.13 -6.36 11.40
N SER A 72 -12.86 -5.45 12.06
CA SER A 72 -14.11 -4.91 11.53
C SER A 72 -13.91 -4.21 10.18
N TYR A 73 -12.86 -3.40 10.06
CA TYR A 73 -12.52 -2.74 8.81
C TYR A 73 -12.21 -3.72 7.69
N VAL A 74 -11.36 -4.72 7.94
CA VAL A 74 -10.95 -5.71 6.93
C VAL A 74 -12.13 -6.55 6.47
N LYS A 75 -13.03 -6.95 7.38
CA LYS A 75 -14.26 -7.68 7.03
C LYS A 75 -15.19 -6.88 6.13
N GLN A 76 -15.29 -5.57 6.34
CA GLN A 76 -16.19 -4.71 5.56
C GLN A 76 -15.58 -4.27 4.21
N ASN A 77 -14.28 -4.02 4.18
CA ASN A 77 -13.61 -3.37 3.05
C ASN A 77 -12.74 -4.32 2.24
N HIS A 78 -12.50 -5.54 2.73
CA HIS A 78 -11.64 -6.57 2.13
C HIS A 78 -10.20 -6.10 1.85
N LYS A 79 -9.75 -5.09 2.60
CA LYS A 79 -8.42 -4.49 2.53
C LYS A 79 -8.03 -3.91 3.89
N LEU A 80 -6.73 -3.67 4.08
CA LEU A 80 -6.24 -2.97 5.25
C LEU A 80 -6.51 -1.45 5.16
N PRO A 81 -6.66 -0.78 6.31
CA PRO A 81 -6.60 0.67 6.39
C PRO A 81 -5.28 1.24 5.84
N GLU A 82 -5.30 2.49 5.35
CA GLU A 82 -4.14 3.13 4.69
C GLU A 82 -2.95 3.45 5.61
N TYR A 83 -3.12 3.33 6.92
CA TYR A 83 -2.01 3.44 7.87
C TYR A 83 -1.16 2.17 7.97
N TYR A 84 -1.54 1.09 7.26
CA TYR A 84 -0.67 -0.07 7.09
C TYR A 84 0.32 0.11 5.95
N ILE A 85 1.53 -0.37 6.16
CA ILE A 85 2.62 -0.38 5.18
C ILE A 85 3.30 -1.75 5.20
N THR A 86 3.71 -2.26 4.04
CA THR A 86 4.39 -3.55 3.99
C THR A 86 5.78 -3.47 4.62
N LYS A 87 6.30 -4.61 5.10
CA LYS A 87 7.66 -4.69 5.64
C LYS A 87 8.71 -4.15 4.65
N ASN A 88 8.53 -4.42 3.36
CA ASN A 88 9.47 -3.99 2.32
C ASN A 88 9.45 -2.49 2.09
N GLU A 89 8.27 -1.87 2.06
CA GLU A 89 8.14 -0.42 1.93
C GLU A 89 8.68 0.30 3.17
N ALA A 90 8.38 -0.20 4.37
CA ALA A 90 8.91 0.35 5.60
C ALA A 90 10.45 0.30 5.64
N ARG A 91 11.06 -0.83 5.24
CA ARG A 91 12.53 -0.95 5.17
C ARG A 91 13.16 0.03 4.19
N LYS A 92 12.53 0.27 3.03
CA LYS A 92 13.01 1.27 2.06
C LYS A 92 13.04 2.69 2.65
N GLN A 93 12.20 2.97 3.64
CA GLN A 93 12.14 4.24 4.34
C GLN A 93 13.04 4.29 5.60
N GLY A 94 13.87 3.27 5.82
CA GLY A 94 14.82 3.22 6.94
C GLY A 94 14.34 2.45 8.18
N TRP A 95 13.26 1.66 8.06
CA TRP A 95 12.78 0.86 9.18
C TRP A 95 13.78 -0.25 9.50
N ASP A 96 14.25 -0.27 10.74
CA ASP A 96 15.05 -1.33 11.31
C ASP A 96 14.26 -2.01 12.45
N PRO A 97 13.77 -3.24 12.23
CA PRO A 97 13.03 -3.98 13.24
C PRO A 97 13.81 -4.19 14.55
N SER A 98 15.15 -4.31 14.48
CA SER A 98 15.99 -4.52 15.66
C SER A 98 16.08 -3.28 16.55
N ARG A 99 15.89 -2.10 15.96
CA ARG A 99 15.85 -0.82 16.67
C ARG A 99 14.46 -0.41 17.14
N GLY A 100 13.41 -1.06 16.65
CA GLY A 100 12.03 -0.67 16.97
C GLY A 100 11.67 0.74 16.49
N ASN A 101 12.36 1.26 15.46
CA ASN A 101 12.29 2.68 15.08
C ASN A 101 11.11 3.03 14.14
N LEU A 102 10.09 2.17 13.99
CA LEU A 102 9.04 2.38 12.99
C LEU A 102 8.30 3.71 13.17
N CYS A 103 7.83 4.02 14.38
CA CYS A 103 7.13 5.26 14.65
C CYS A 103 8.04 6.51 14.57
N GLU A 104 9.36 6.35 14.69
CA GLU A 104 10.31 7.46 14.55
C GLU A 104 10.43 7.87 13.08
N ILE A 105 10.52 6.89 12.18
CA ILE A 105 10.75 7.14 10.75
C ILE A 105 9.45 7.24 9.93
N LEU A 106 8.38 6.59 10.40
CA LEU A 106 7.07 6.53 9.77
C LEU A 106 5.98 6.74 10.84
N PRO A 107 5.82 7.97 11.36
CA PRO A 107 4.80 8.29 12.34
C PRO A 107 3.40 7.89 11.84
N GLY A 108 2.61 7.27 12.72
CA GLY A 108 1.24 6.86 12.40
C GLY A 108 1.13 5.68 11.43
N LYS A 109 2.20 4.88 11.24
CA LYS A 109 2.17 3.66 10.43
C LYS A 109 2.31 2.39 11.26
N ALA A 110 1.71 1.31 10.76
CA ALA A 110 1.85 -0.05 11.29
C ALA A 110 2.21 -1.04 10.17
N ILE A 111 2.81 -2.17 10.53
CA ILE A 111 3.24 -3.18 9.56
C ILE A 111 2.07 -4.07 9.14
N GLY A 112 1.85 -4.23 7.84
CA GLY A 112 0.83 -5.15 7.32
C GLY A 112 0.73 -5.19 5.81
N GLY A 113 0.03 -6.20 5.30
CA GLY A 113 -0.18 -6.42 3.86
C GLY A 113 0.81 -7.39 3.22
N ASP A 114 1.79 -7.88 3.97
CA ASP A 114 2.69 -8.93 3.48
C ASP A 114 1.96 -10.28 3.35
N LYS A 115 2.37 -11.08 2.38
CA LYS A 115 1.83 -12.44 2.18
C LYS A 115 2.17 -13.33 3.38
N PHE A 116 1.15 -13.98 3.95
CA PHE A 116 1.31 -15.03 4.94
C PHE A 116 1.33 -16.41 4.27
N GLY A 117 2.39 -17.18 4.50
CA GLY A 117 2.64 -18.41 3.74
C GLY A 117 1.86 -19.65 4.20
N ASN A 118 1.22 -19.63 5.37
CA ASN A 118 0.60 -20.81 6.01
C ASN A 118 1.46 -22.09 5.97
N ARG A 119 2.79 -21.95 6.15
CA ARG A 119 3.75 -23.07 5.98
C ARG A 119 3.53 -24.21 6.97
N GLU A 120 2.96 -23.91 8.12
CA GLU A 120 2.67 -24.86 9.18
C GLU A 120 1.25 -25.44 9.09
N GLY A 121 0.48 -25.08 8.06
CA GLY A 121 -0.85 -25.67 7.78
C GLY A 121 -1.88 -25.45 8.89
N ARG A 122 -1.76 -24.36 9.66
CA ARG A 122 -2.67 -24.05 10.79
C ARG A 122 -3.96 -23.36 10.36
N LEU A 123 -4.01 -22.88 9.12
CA LEU A 123 -5.20 -22.31 8.48
C LEU A 123 -5.63 -23.22 7.32
N PRO A 124 -6.89 -23.14 6.85
CA PRO A 124 -7.34 -23.90 5.69
C PRO A 124 -6.47 -23.71 4.44
N ASP A 125 -6.27 -24.79 3.68
CA ASP A 125 -5.52 -24.75 2.42
C ASP A 125 -6.35 -24.16 1.26
N GLY A 126 -5.67 -23.81 0.17
CA GLY A 126 -6.28 -23.28 -1.05
C GLY A 126 -6.48 -21.76 -1.07
N GLU A 127 -6.29 -21.10 0.07
CA GLU A 127 -6.47 -19.66 0.22
C GLU A 127 -5.16 -18.86 0.11
N LYS A 128 -5.29 -17.59 -0.29
CA LYS A 128 -4.20 -16.61 -0.23
C LYS A 128 -4.35 -15.75 1.00
N TYR A 129 -3.41 -15.91 1.93
CA TYR A 129 -3.39 -15.18 3.18
C TYR A 129 -2.42 -14.00 3.17
N PHE A 130 -2.77 -12.98 3.94
CA PHE A 130 -1.98 -11.79 4.22
C PHE A 130 -1.96 -11.55 5.74
N GLU A 131 -0.92 -10.91 6.25
CA GLU A 131 -0.77 -10.60 7.68
C GLU A 131 -0.79 -9.09 7.95
N ALA A 132 -1.27 -8.69 9.13
CA ALA A 132 -1.11 -7.34 9.65
C ALA A 132 -0.95 -7.32 11.17
N ASP A 133 -0.12 -6.41 11.66
CA ASP A 133 0.05 -6.16 13.10
C ASP A 133 -1.20 -5.52 13.69
N VAL A 134 -1.61 -5.98 14.86
CA VAL A 134 -2.67 -5.34 15.65
C VAL A 134 -2.17 -5.11 17.08
N ASN A 135 -2.86 -4.24 17.83
CA ASN A 135 -2.49 -3.82 19.18
C ASN A 135 -1.05 -3.25 19.23
N TYR A 136 -0.64 -2.44 18.25
CA TYR A 136 0.73 -1.95 18.12
C TYR A 136 0.93 -0.63 18.89
N HIS A 137 1.94 -0.58 19.77
CA HIS A 137 2.17 0.52 20.72
C HIS A 137 3.47 1.29 20.44
N CYS A 138 3.89 1.41 19.18
CA CYS A 138 5.22 1.89 18.80
C CYS A 138 6.38 1.05 19.39
N GLY A 139 7.62 1.36 19.00
CA GLY A 139 8.79 0.58 19.40
C GLY A 139 8.86 -0.77 18.68
N GLY A 140 9.24 -1.82 19.42
CA GLY A 140 9.27 -3.19 18.92
C GLY A 140 7.88 -3.73 18.57
N ARG A 141 7.80 -4.59 17.54
CA ARG A 141 6.55 -5.27 17.17
C ARG A 141 6.19 -6.30 18.24
N ASN A 142 4.89 -6.42 18.55
CA ASN A 142 4.36 -7.39 19.52
C ASN A 142 4.12 -8.78 18.88
N ALA A 143 3.36 -9.65 19.55
CA ALA A 143 2.99 -10.99 19.07
C ALA A 143 1.71 -11.05 18.22
N ASP A 144 0.92 -9.97 18.23
CA ASP A 144 -0.48 -9.98 17.83
C ASP A 144 -0.64 -9.65 16.36
N ARG A 145 -1.32 -10.53 15.62
CA ARG A 145 -1.51 -10.38 14.18
C ARG A 145 -2.91 -10.80 13.79
N ILE A 146 -3.47 -10.13 12.80
CA ILE A 146 -4.53 -10.72 12.00
C ILE A 146 -3.93 -11.41 10.77
N ILE A 147 -4.54 -12.53 10.38
CA ILE A 147 -4.34 -13.16 9.09
C ILE A 147 -5.66 -13.08 8.33
N TYR A 148 -5.62 -12.57 7.11
CA TYR A 148 -6.84 -12.33 6.34
C TYR A 148 -6.72 -12.78 4.88
N THR A 149 -7.86 -13.04 4.25
CA THR A 149 -7.97 -13.36 2.82
C THR A 149 -8.56 -12.18 2.05
N GLN A 150 -8.47 -12.21 0.72
CA GLN A 150 -9.11 -11.20 -0.14
C GLN A 150 -10.65 -11.27 -0.09
N ASN A 151 -11.20 -12.37 0.43
CA ASN A 151 -12.65 -12.58 0.58
C ASN A 151 -13.17 -12.05 1.92
N GLY A 152 -12.31 -11.49 2.78
CA GLY A 152 -12.70 -10.90 4.06
C GLY A 152 -12.74 -11.88 5.24
N ASP A 153 -12.30 -13.14 5.08
CA ASP A 153 -12.04 -14.01 6.23
C ASP A 153 -10.91 -13.43 7.07
N VAL A 154 -11.06 -13.44 8.39
CA VAL A 154 -10.07 -12.93 9.33
C VAL A 154 -9.84 -13.93 10.47
N TYR A 155 -8.57 -14.14 10.80
CA TYR A 155 -8.12 -14.96 11.91
C TYR A 155 -7.19 -14.13 12.80
N LEU A 156 -7.31 -14.24 14.11
CA LEU A 156 -6.47 -13.55 15.08
C LEU A 156 -5.47 -14.53 15.70
N THR A 157 -4.22 -14.09 15.87
CA THR A 157 -3.22 -14.76 16.69
C THR A 157 -2.65 -13.77 17.70
N LYS A 158 -2.49 -14.21 18.95
CA LYS A 158 -1.89 -13.44 20.06
C LYS A 158 -0.60 -14.07 20.60
N ASN A 159 -0.04 -15.00 19.84
CA ASN A 159 1.04 -15.85 20.32
C ASN A 159 2.09 -16.15 19.23
N HIS A 160 2.35 -15.18 18.35
CA HIS A 160 3.30 -15.32 17.24
C HIS A 160 3.00 -16.54 16.36
N TYR A 161 1.78 -16.61 15.81
CA TYR A 161 1.36 -17.62 14.83
C TYR A 161 1.28 -19.07 15.34
N LYS A 162 1.34 -19.31 16.67
CA LYS A 162 1.22 -20.66 17.26
C LYS A 162 -0.21 -21.19 17.19
N SER A 163 -1.21 -20.33 17.34
CA SER A 163 -2.62 -20.67 17.16
C SER A 163 -3.40 -19.51 16.55
N PHE A 164 -4.55 -19.83 15.97
CA PHE A 164 -5.43 -18.88 15.30
C PHE A 164 -6.87 -19.05 15.76
N GLU A 165 -7.55 -17.94 15.98
CA GLU A 165 -8.98 -17.88 16.29
C GLU A 165 -9.70 -17.21 15.12
N LYS A 166 -10.70 -17.88 14.53
CA LYS A 166 -11.52 -17.26 13.48
C LYS A 166 -12.37 -16.15 14.10
N GLN A 167 -12.37 -14.98 13.47
CA GLN A 167 -13.03 -13.78 13.98
C GLN A 167 -14.35 -13.52 13.26
#